data_AF-A0AAU9UTF9-F1
#
_entry.id   AF-A0AAU9UTF9-F1
#
_cell.length_a   1.000
_cell.length_b   1.000
_cell.length_c   1.000
_cell.angle_alpha   90.00
_cell.angle_beta   90.00
_cell.angle_gamma   90.00
#
_symmetry.space_group_name_H-M   'P 1'
#
loop_
_entity.id
_entity.type
_entity.pdbx_description
1 polymer ?
#
loop_
_entity_poly.entity_id
_entity_poly.type
_entity_poly.pdbx_seq_one_letter_code
_entity_poly.pdbx_strand_id
1 'polypeptide(L)'
;MSEVTTNGKQIFWQNPTPPSPRNSRIIRLQIEKETKESIKLHYEAIEEQILNLQPSRVTFGDKSYTFKHHAVCTMMDCKTCNVLTKTALLQACNVCRATPKELNNLDLLLKKQYPTTAFFKFGIFRLVKRNSKMLPLPVGLFSEDVLETSQKEFKNIRLFYDSKTSRIDTNTDIVHWMLMAGSKLDDPSRSDRAQ
;
A
#
# COMPACT_ATOMS: atom_id res chain seq x y z
N MET A 1 25.38 12.59 -4.13
CA MET A 1 24.01 12.39 -3.62
C MET A 1 23.25 13.67 -3.93
N SER A 2 22.34 13.67 -4.91
CA SER A 2 21.59 14.87 -5.28
C SER A 2 20.53 15.17 -4.22
N GLU A 3 20.68 16.28 -3.51
CA GLU A 3 19.70 16.74 -2.53
C GLU A 3 18.47 17.28 -3.25
N VAL A 4 17.40 16.47 -3.30
CA VAL A 4 16.10 16.93 -3.76
C VAL A 4 15.34 17.44 -2.54
N THR A 5 15.26 18.76 -2.37
CA THR A 5 14.46 19.38 -1.31
C THR A 5 13.01 19.47 -1.76
N THR A 6 12.09 18.80 -1.07
CA THR A 6 10.65 19.00 -1.27
C THR A 6 10.05 19.61 -0.02
N ASN A 7 9.41 20.79 -0.13
CA ASN A 7 8.76 21.49 0.99
C ASN A 7 9.66 21.70 2.23
N GLY A 8 10.93 22.06 2.03
CA GLY A 8 11.87 22.35 3.13
C GLY A 8 12.35 21.12 3.91
N LYS A 9 12.03 19.90 3.46
CA LYS A 9 12.55 18.65 4.05
C LYS A 9 13.64 18.06 3.15
N GLN A 10 14.71 17.60 3.78
CA GLN A 10 15.78 16.84 3.12
C GLN A 10 15.32 15.39 2.91
N ILE A 11 15.42 14.90 1.68
CA ILE A 11 15.09 13.52 1.33
C ILE A 11 16.39 12.71 1.34
N PHE A 12 16.54 11.82 2.32
CA PHE A 12 17.72 10.94 2.43
C PHE A 12 17.67 9.75 1.48
N TRP A 13 16.47 9.23 1.23
CA TRP A 13 16.26 8.09 0.35
C TRP A 13 14.88 8.14 -0.27
N GLN A 14 14.81 7.85 -1.57
CA GLN A 14 13.57 7.66 -2.30
C GLN A 14 13.70 6.40 -3.16
N ASN A 15 12.62 5.63 -3.26
CA ASN A 15 12.59 4.46 -4.11
C ASN A 15 12.74 4.89 -5.59
N PRO A 16 13.76 4.41 -6.33
CA PRO A 16 13.92 4.75 -7.74
C PRO A 16 12.84 4.13 -8.63
N THR A 17 12.24 3.00 -8.21
CA THR A 17 11.17 2.30 -8.94
C THR A 17 9.98 2.00 -8.03
N PRO A 18 9.22 3.02 -7.58
CA PRO A 18 8.08 2.84 -6.69
C PRO A 18 7.03 1.83 -7.16
N PRO A 19 6.60 1.81 -8.44
CA PRO A 19 5.57 0.88 -8.90
C PRO A 19 6.10 -0.54 -9.21
N SER A 20 7.24 -0.94 -8.64
CA SER A 20 7.82 -2.28 -8.88
C SER A 20 7.31 -3.30 -7.85
N PRO A 21 6.82 -4.48 -8.28
CA PRO A 21 6.42 -5.57 -7.39
C PRO A 21 7.54 -6.02 -6.44
N ARG A 22 8.80 -5.91 -6.88
CA ARG A 22 9.97 -6.22 -6.07
C ARG A 22 10.09 -5.31 -4.85
N ASN A 23 9.53 -4.12 -4.87
CA ASN A 23 9.54 -3.24 -3.71
C ASN A 23 8.37 -3.51 -2.75
N SER A 24 7.43 -4.38 -3.13
CA SER A 24 6.30 -4.79 -2.29
C SER A 24 6.74 -5.91 -1.35
N ARG A 25 6.46 -5.74 -0.05
CA ARG A 25 6.80 -6.71 0.98
C ARG A 25 5.56 -7.42 1.48
N ILE A 26 5.62 -8.75 1.52
CA ILE A 26 4.58 -9.52 2.15
C ILE A 26 4.61 -9.33 3.67
N ILE A 27 3.46 -9.02 4.24
CA ILE A 27 3.26 -8.95 5.70
C ILE A 27 2.60 -10.25 6.17
N ARG A 28 1.62 -10.74 5.41
CA ARG A 28 0.82 -11.92 5.76
C ARG A 28 0.31 -12.62 4.51
N LEU A 29 0.29 -13.96 4.55
CA LEU A 29 -0.35 -14.82 3.55
C LEU A 29 -1.44 -15.66 4.23
N GLN A 30 -2.65 -15.63 3.67
CA GLN A 30 -3.74 -16.49 4.12
C GLN A 30 -4.54 -17.02 2.93
N ILE A 31 -4.95 -18.29 3.03
CA ILE A 31 -5.84 -18.92 2.05
C ILE A 31 -7.25 -18.89 2.63
N GLU A 32 -7.96 -17.82 2.35
CA GLU A 32 -9.35 -17.63 2.75
C GLU A 32 -10.14 -16.92 1.64
N LYS A 33 -11.47 -17.06 1.67
CA LYS A 33 -12.33 -16.30 0.76
C LYS A 33 -12.51 -14.89 1.29
N GLU A 34 -12.40 -13.92 0.39
CA GLU A 34 -12.67 -12.52 0.70
C GLU A 34 -14.17 -12.33 0.99
N THR A 35 -14.49 -12.02 2.25
CA THR A 35 -15.83 -11.63 2.74
C THR A 35 -15.80 -10.24 3.37
N LYS A 36 -16.96 -9.60 3.56
CA LYS A 36 -17.04 -8.26 4.17
C LYS A 36 -16.51 -8.27 5.60
N GLU A 37 -16.70 -9.38 6.31
CA GLU A 37 -16.26 -9.59 7.69
C GLU A 37 -14.74 -9.78 7.74
N SER A 38 -14.18 -10.62 6.86
CA SER A 38 -12.73 -10.83 6.77
C SER A 38 -11.97 -9.54 6.46
N ILE A 39 -12.47 -8.73 5.53
CA ILE A 39 -11.86 -7.44 5.16
C ILE A 39 -11.74 -6.52 6.38
N LYS A 40 -12.82 -6.38 7.16
CA LYS A 40 -12.83 -5.51 8.33
C LYS A 40 -11.90 -6.03 9.41
N LEU A 41 -11.97 -7.33 9.70
CA LEU A 41 -11.13 -7.98 10.70
C LEU A 41 -9.64 -7.76 10.41
N HIS A 42 -9.21 -8.03 9.18
CA HIS A 42 -7.80 -7.87 8.80
C HIS A 42 -7.35 -6.42 8.74
N TYR A 43 -8.23 -5.53 8.28
CA TYR A 43 -7.94 -4.10 8.26
C TYR A 43 -7.75 -3.55 9.67
N GLU A 44 -8.66 -3.86 10.59
CA GLU A 44 -8.58 -3.43 12.00
C GLU A 44 -7.33 -4.00 12.69
N ALA A 45 -7.02 -5.28 12.45
CA ALA A 45 -5.82 -5.91 13.00
C ALA A 45 -4.52 -5.24 12.51
N ILE A 46 -4.43 -4.87 11.23
CA ILE A 46 -3.26 -4.15 10.70
C ILE A 46 -3.23 -2.70 11.19
N GLU A 47 -4.37 -2.02 11.28
CA GLU A 47 -4.43 -0.65 11.80
C GLU A 47 -4.01 -0.59 13.28
N GLU A 48 -4.38 -1.57 14.10
CA GLU A 48 -3.89 -1.73 15.47
C GLU A 48 -2.37 -1.95 15.52
N GLN A 49 -1.83 -2.80 14.65
CA GLN A 49 -0.38 -3.01 14.55
C GLN A 49 0.37 -1.73 14.15
N ILE A 50 -0.20 -0.93 13.26
CA ILE A 50 0.37 0.37 12.85
C ILE A 50 0.33 1.37 14.02
N LEU A 51 -0.76 1.41 14.79
CA LEU A 51 -0.89 2.30 15.96
C LEU A 51 0.13 1.95 17.06
N ASN A 52 0.42 0.67 17.25
CA ASN A 52 1.36 0.17 18.25
C ASN A 52 2.82 0.10 17.77
N LEU A 53 3.11 0.55 16.54
CA LEU A 53 4.41 0.42 15.91
C LEU A 53 5.47 1.28 16.62
N GLN A 54 6.49 0.63 17.15
CA GLN A 54 7.61 1.32 17.81
C GLN A 54 8.60 1.88 16.78
N PRO A 55 9.22 3.04 17.06
CA PRO A 55 10.27 3.58 16.19
C PRO A 55 11.45 2.61 16.07
N SER A 56 11.95 2.40 14.86
CA SER A 56 13.13 1.55 14.64
C SER A 56 14.39 2.30 15.01
N ARG A 57 15.23 1.68 15.85
CA ARG A 57 16.54 2.22 16.22
C ARG A 57 17.61 1.43 15.51
N VAL A 58 18.48 2.13 14.78
CA VAL A 58 19.59 1.51 14.03
C VAL A 58 20.87 2.24 14.38
N THR A 59 21.91 1.47 14.69
CA THR A 59 23.25 1.97 15.00
C THR A 59 24.18 1.68 13.84
N PHE A 60 24.81 2.73 13.30
CA PHE A 60 25.83 2.62 12.26
C PHE A 60 27.13 3.24 12.80
N GLY A 61 28.10 2.39 13.14
CA GLY A 61 29.30 2.82 13.86
C GLY A 61 28.92 3.50 15.17
N ASP A 62 29.42 4.72 15.39
CA ASP A 62 29.20 5.49 16.62
C ASP A 62 27.92 6.31 16.63
N LYS A 63 27.11 6.25 15.56
CA LYS A 63 25.88 7.05 15.42
C LYS A 63 24.64 6.19 15.56
N SER A 64 23.73 6.61 16.44
CA SER A 64 22.39 6.02 16.59
C SER A 64 21.35 6.85 15.87
N TYR A 65 20.54 6.21 15.03
CA TYR A 65 19.41 6.82 14.33
C TYR A 65 18.10 6.19 14.81
N THR A 66 17.06 7.02 14.95
CA THR A 66 15.70 6.57 15.28
C THR A 66 14.75 6.96 14.16
N PHE A 67 14.05 5.98 13.60
CA PHE A 67 13.12 6.14 12.49
C PHE A 67 11.69 5.99 12.99
N LYS A 68 10.90 7.06 12.84
CA LYS A 68 9.45 7.00 13.02
C LYS A 68 8.79 6.61 11.70
N HIS A 69 7.95 5.59 11.75
CA HIS A 69 7.26 5.07 10.57
C HIS A 69 5.87 5.67 10.44
N HIS A 70 5.49 6.03 9.22
CA HIS A 70 4.16 6.52 8.87
C HIS A 70 3.61 5.66 7.74
N ALA A 71 2.80 4.66 8.08
CA ALA A 71 2.12 3.81 7.11
C ALA A 71 0.77 4.42 6.72
N VAL A 72 0.43 4.36 5.42
CA VAL A 72 -0.86 4.82 4.91
C VAL A 72 -1.44 3.73 4.02
N CYS A 73 -2.69 3.35 4.27
CA CYS A 73 -3.36 2.28 3.53
C CYS A 73 -4.08 2.86 2.31
N THR A 74 -3.34 3.03 1.21
CA THR A 74 -3.85 3.60 -0.04
C THR A 74 -4.03 2.59 -1.17
N MET A 75 -3.35 1.44 -1.08
CA MET A 75 -3.34 0.40 -2.12
C MET A 75 -4.47 -0.61 -1.86
N MET A 76 -5.72 -0.16 -2.00
CA MET A 76 -6.90 -0.98 -1.81
C MET A 76 -7.89 -0.77 -2.93
N ASP A 77 -8.57 -1.85 -3.32
CA ASP A 77 -9.61 -1.78 -4.34
C ASP A 77 -10.83 -0.96 -3.85
N CYS A 78 -11.56 -0.40 -4.81
CA CYS A 78 -12.79 0.36 -4.56
C CYS A 78 -13.85 -0.47 -3.80
N LYS A 79 -13.98 -1.77 -4.08
CA LYS A 79 -14.91 -2.66 -3.38
C LYS A 79 -14.55 -2.78 -1.91
N THR A 80 -13.27 -3.00 -1.60
CA THR A 80 -12.76 -3.07 -0.23
C THR A 80 -12.98 -1.75 0.50
N CYS A 81 -12.68 -0.63 -0.16
CA CYS A 81 -12.95 0.70 0.39
C CYS A 81 -14.44 0.93 0.68
N ASN A 82 -15.35 0.46 -0.18
CA ASN A 82 -16.79 0.56 0.05
C ASN A 82 -17.24 -0.23 1.29
N VAL A 83 -16.65 -1.41 1.53
CA VAL A 83 -16.90 -2.20 2.74
C VAL A 83 -16.44 -1.44 4.00
N LEU A 84 -15.24 -0.85 3.97
CA LEU A 84 -14.67 -0.10 5.10
C LEU A 84 -15.41 1.21 5.39
N THR A 85 -15.83 1.92 4.35
CA THR A 85 -16.58 3.19 4.46
C THR A 85 -18.08 3.00 4.73
N LYS A 86 -18.52 1.73 4.83
CA LYS A 86 -19.94 1.32 4.98
C LYS A 86 -20.82 1.91 3.86
N THR A 87 -20.29 2.00 2.65
CA THR A 87 -21.00 2.47 1.47
C THR A 87 -21.81 1.31 0.88
N ALA A 88 -23.13 1.40 0.92
CA ALA A 88 -24.02 0.30 0.53
C ALA A 88 -24.03 0.01 -0.98
N LEU A 89 -23.75 1.03 -1.80
CA LEU A 89 -23.78 0.94 -3.26
C LEU A 89 -22.36 0.76 -3.81
N LEU A 90 -22.14 -0.32 -4.58
CA LEU A 90 -20.84 -0.57 -5.23
C LEU A 90 -20.40 0.54 -6.20
N GLN A 91 -21.36 1.22 -6.83
CA GLN A 91 -21.12 2.27 -7.82
C GLN A 91 -21.15 3.68 -7.23
N ALA A 92 -21.30 3.82 -5.91
CA ALA A 92 -21.23 5.13 -5.26
C ALA A 92 -19.78 5.44 -4.86
N CYS A 93 -19.45 6.74 -4.84
CA CYS A 93 -18.14 7.18 -4.38
C CYS A 93 -17.94 6.84 -2.89
N ASN A 94 -16.83 6.18 -2.56
CA ASN A 94 -16.42 5.83 -1.19
C ASN A 94 -16.16 7.05 -0.28
N VAL A 95 -15.92 8.23 -0.87
CA VAL A 95 -15.64 9.48 -0.13
C VAL A 95 -16.92 10.33 0.04
N CYS A 96 -17.58 10.69 -1.07
CA CYS A 96 -18.72 11.62 -1.04
C CYS A 96 -20.09 10.92 -1.09
N ARG A 97 -20.12 9.59 -1.25
CA ARG A 97 -21.33 8.77 -1.37
C ARG A 97 -22.27 9.21 -2.50
N ALA A 98 -21.74 9.91 -3.50
CA ALA A 98 -22.49 10.30 -4.69
C ALA A 98 -22.65 9.10 -5.62
N THR A 99 -23.85 8.93 -6.14
CA THR A 99 -24.13 7.97 -7.22
C THR A 99 -23.66 8.53 -8.57
N PRO A 100 -23.51 7.69 -9.61
CA PRO A 100 -23.09 8.16 -10.94
C PRO A 100 -24.02 9.24 -11.52
N LYS A 101 -25.32 9.18 -11.21
CA LYS A 101 -26.29 10.19 -11.64
C LYS A 101 -26.06 11.53 -10.94
N GLU A 102 -25.73 11.51 -9.66
CA GLU A 102 -25.44 12.71 -8.87
C GLU A 102 -24.08 13.33 -9.23
N LEU A 103 -23.10 12.50 -9.61
CA LEU A 103 -21.77 12.97 -10.01
C LEU A 103 -21.79 13.90 -11.23
N ASN A 104 -22.80 13.76 -12.08
CA ASN A 104 -22.98 14.62 -13.26
C ASN A 104 -23.56 16.00 -12.91
N ASN A 105 -24.00 16.23 -11.67
CA ASN A 105 -24.60 17.50 -11.24
C ASN A 105 -23.71 18.19 -10.20
N LEU A 106 -22.89 19.14 -10.66
CA LEU A 106 -21.92 19.86 -9.83
C LEU A 106 -22.58 20.63 -8.68
N ASP A 107 -23.77 21.19 -8.87
CA ASP A 107 -24.49 21.94 -7.84
C ASP A 107 -24.94 21.03 -6.69
N LEU A 108 -25.36 19.80 -7.00
CA LEU A 108 -25.70 18.81 -6.00
C LEU A 108 -24.47 18.35 -5.22
N LEU A 109 -23.32 18.22 -5.88
CA LEU A 109 -22.06 17.84 -5.22
C LEU A 109 -21.54 18.91 -4.28
N LEU A 110 -21.60 20.18 -4.68
CA LEU A 110 -21.16 21.32 -3.85
C LEU A 110 -22.02 21.50 -2.60
N LYS A 111 -23.30 21.15 -2.69
CA LYS A 111 -24.24 21.19 -1.55
C LYS A 111 -24.14 19.98 -0.63
N LYS A 112 -23.49 18.90 -1.07
CA LYS A 112 -23.43 17.64 -0.30
C LYS A 112 -22.40 17.78 0.82
N GLN A 113 -22.85 17.64 2.07
CA GLN A 113 -21.92 17.56 3.20
C GLN A 113 -21.14 16.25 3.14
N TYR A 114 -19.82 16.37 3.15
CA TYR A 114 -18.93 15.20 3.18
C TYR A 114 -19.03 14.54 4.56
N PRO A 115 -19.31 13.22 4.63
CA PRO A 115 -19.66 12.58 5.89
C PRO A 115 -18.52 12.59 6.90
N THR A 116 -17.25 12.47 6.49
CA THR A 116 -16.08 12.56 7.39
C THR A 116 -14.78 12.74 6.61
N THR A 117 -13.87 13.58 7.09
CA THR A 117 -12.50 13.70 6.56
C THR A 117 -11.65 12.43 6.74
N ALA A 118 -12.07 11.54 7.64
CA ALA A 118 -11.41 10.26 7.89
C ALA A 118 -11.37 9.33 6.66
N PHE A 119 -12.33 9.42 5.73
CA PHE A 119 -12.40 8.52 4.57
C PHE A 119 -11.41 8.87 3.46
N PHE A 120 -10.83 10.07 3.48
CA PHE A 120 -9.77 10.41 2.53
C PHE A 120 -8.48 9.60 2.75
N LYS A 121 -8.33 8.91 3.90
CA LYS A 121 -7.21 8.00 4.13
C LYS A 121 -7.17 6.83 3.14
N PHE A 122 -8.32 6.49 2.56
CA PHE A 122 -8.51 5.35 1.66
C PHE A 122 -8.41 5.68 0.18
N GLY A 123 -8.23 6.95 -0.19
CA GLY A 123 -8.26 7.31 -1.59
C GLY A 123 -7.51 8.58 -1.88
N ILE A 124 -6.58 8.48 -2.83
CA ILE A 124 -6.83 9.07 -4.15
C ILE A 124 -6.41 8.03 -5.19
N PHE A 125 -7.38 7.38 -5.84
CA PHE A 125 -7.14 6.71 -7.11
C PHE A 125 -6.78 7.78 -8.15
N ARG A 126 -5.85 7.45 -9.04
CA ARG A 126 -5.17 8.18 -10.15
C ARG A 126 -5.77 9.47 -10.75
N LEU A 127 -7.01 9.87 -10.46
CA LEU A 127 -7.78 10.92 -11.15
C LEU A 127 -8.08 12.21 -10.37
N VAL A 128 -7.84 12.35 -9.06
CA VAL A 128 -8.05 13.67 -8.39
C VAL A 128 -6.80 14.55 -8.52
N LYS A 129 -6.58 15.07 -9.73
CA LYS A 129 -5.75 16.25 -9.97
C LYS A 129 -6.54 17.47 -9.45
N ARG A 130 -6.19 18.01 -8.28
CA ARG A 130 -5.85 19.46 -8.20
C ARG A 130 -5.52 20.05 -6.83
N ASN A 131 -5.81 19.46 -5.66
CA ASN A 131 -5.51 20.18 -4.39
C ASN A 131 -5.35 19.30 -3.13
N SER A 132 -4.62 18.19 -3.21
CA SER A 132 -4.45 17.27 -2.07
C SER A 132 -3.20 17.59 -1.24
N LYS A 133 -3.30 18.53 -0.30
CA LYS A 133 -2.31 18.75 0.79
C LYS A 133 -2.21 17.58 1.79
N MET A 134 -2.88 16.46 1.51
CA MET A 134 -3.16 15.41 2.49
C MET A 134 -2.35 14.12 2.27
N LEU A 135 -1.76 13.94 1.08
CA LEU A 135 -0.87 12.80 0.82
C LEU A 135 0.59 13.22 0.95
N PRO A 136 1.44 12.40 1.60
CA PRO A 136 2.85 12.72 1.79
C PRO A 136 3.67 12.60 0.49
N LEU A 137 3.13 11.92 -0.53
CA LEU A 137 3.78 11.65 -1.82
C LEU A 137 2.79 11.79 -2.99
N PRO A 138 3.28 11.94 -4.24
CA PRO A 138 2.43 11.97 -5.43
C PRO A 138 1.55 10.73 -5.56
N VAL A 139 0.30 10.93 -5.96
CA VAL A 139 -0.75 9.90 -6.07
C VAL A 139 -0.32 8.69 -6.90
N GLY A 140 0.41 8.90 -8.00
CA GLY A 140 0.85 7.81 -8.88
C GLY A 140 1.83 6.83 -8.24
N LEU A 141 2.41 7.15 -7.08
CA LEU A 141 3.29 6.26 -6.32
C LEU A 141 2.51 5.28 -5.42
N PHE A 142 1.22 5.51 -5.22
CA PHE A 142 0.35 4.75 -4.32
C PHE A 142 -0.57 3.77 -5.07
N SER A 143 -0.17 3.30 -6.26
CA SER A 143 -1.03 2.47 -7.12
C SER A 143 -1.16 1.03 -6.61
N GLU A 144 -2.38 0.47 -6.67
CA GLU A 144 -2.66 -0.93 -6.36
C GLU A 144 -2.13 -1.92 -7.40
N ASP A 145 -1.83 -1.45 -8.62
CA ASP A 145 -1.30 -2.27 -9.74
C ASP A 145 -0.08 -3.11 -9.35
N VAL A 146 0.72 -2.60 -8.40
CA VAL A 146 1.89 -3.28 -7.84
C VAL A 146 1.47 -4.55 -7.10
N LEU A 147 0.41 -4.47 -6.29
CA LEU A 147 -0.11 -5.63 -5.56
C LEU A 147 -0.73 -6.65 -6.50
N GLU A 148 -1.44 -6.22 -7.53
CA GLU A 148 -2.00 -7.12 -8.54
C GLU A 148 -0.89 -7.88 -9.29
N THR A 149 0.19 -7.19 -9.64
CA THR A 149 1.34 -7.84 -10.28
C THR A 149 2.04 -8.81 -9.32
N SER A 150 2.19 -8.47 -8.04
CA SER A 150 2.70 -9.40 -7.02
C SER A 150 1.83 -10.64 -6.86
N GLN A 151 0.50 -10.55 -7.04
CA GLN A 151 -0.37 -11.73 -7.03
C GLN A 151 -0.09 -12.67 -8.22
N LYS A 152 0.30 -12.12 -9.38
CA LYS A 152 0.72 -12.95 -10.53
C LYS A 152 2.02 -13.69 -10.21
N GLU A 153 2.98 -13.03 -9.57
CA GLU A 153 4.21 -13.67 -9.11
C GLU A 153 3.93 -14.77 -8.08
N PHE A 154 3.04 -14.53 -7.11
CA PHE A 154 2.59 -15.53 -6.15
C PHE A 154 2.07 -16.81 -6.84
N LYS A 155 1.22 -16.65 -7.85
CA LYS A 155 0.68 -17.79 -8.62
C LYS A 155 1.80 -18.58 -9.31
N ASN A 156 2.79 -17.88 -9.87
CA ASN A 156 3.94 -18.51 -10.52
C ASN A 156 4.84 -19.25 -9.53
N ILE A 157 5.15 -18.65 -8.37
CA ILE A 157 5.96 -19.26 -7.31
C ILE A 157 5.29 -20.56 -6.84
N ARG A 158 3.99 -20.48 -6.55
CA ARG A 158 3.21 -21.64 -6.11
C ARG A 158 3.08 -22.74 -7.18
N LEU A 159 3.17 -22.41 -8.46
CA LEU A 159 3.06 -23.42 -9.51
C LEU A 159 4.40 -24.15 -9.73
N PHE A 160 5.52 -23.42 -9.72
CA PHE A 160 6.80 -23.93 -10.20
C PHE A 160 7.89 -24.11 -9.14
N TYR A 161 7.83 -23.38 -8.02
CA TYR A 161 8.98 -23.22 -7.12
C TYR A 161 8.76 -23.72 -5.69
N ASP A 162 7.55 -24.17 -5.35
CA ASP A 162 7.24 -24.74 -4.04
C ASP A 162 7.52 -26.25 -3.99
N SER A 163 7.85 -26.74 -2.79
CA SER A 163 8.13 -28.15 -2.51
C SER A 163 6.94 -29.09 -2.75
N LYS A 164 5.70 -28.56 -2.68
CA LYS A 164 4.43 -29.31 -2.83
C LYS A 164 4.28 -30.52 -1.91
N THR A 165 5.04 -30.59 -0.83
CA THR A 165 5.01 -31.70 0.15
C THR A 165 3.82 -31.58 1.09
N SER A 166 3.58 -30.38 1.60
CA SER A 166 2.45 -30.05 2.47
C SER A 166 1.99 -28.61 2.25
N ARG A 167 0.77 -28.28 2.66
CA ARG A 167 0.25 -26.90 2.54
C ARG A 167 1.05 -25.90 3.39
N ILE A 168 1.57 -26.35 4.54
CA ILE A 168 2.35 -25.50 5.45
C ILE A 168 3.72 -25.23 4.83
N ASP A 169 4.37 -26.26 4.30
CA ASP A 169 5.68 -26.14 3.66
C ASP A 169 5.58 -25.29 2.39
N THR A 170 4.58 -25.54 1.53
CA THR A 170 4.31 -24.70 0.36
C THR A 170 4.13 -23.22 0.74
N ASN A 171 3.35 -22.93 1.77
CA ASN A 171 3.13 -21.54 2.19
C ASN A 171 4.42 -20.90 2.74
N THR A 172 5.23 -21.69 3.45
CA THR A 172 6.52 -21.25 4.00
C THR A 172 7.50 -20.93 2.88
N ASP A 173 7.61 -21.82 1.88
CA ASP A 173 8.44 -21.62 0.68
C ASP A 173 8.05 -20.35 -0.08
N ILE A 174 6.74 -20.13 -0.28
CA ILE A 174 6.23 -18.94 -0.96
C ILE A 174 6.60 -17.66 -0.18
N VAL A 175 6.39 -17.65 1.13
CA VAL A 175 6.72 -16.48 1.97
C VAL A 175 8.21 -16.18 1.91
N HIS A 176 9.08 -17.19 2.03
CA HIS A 176 10.53 -17.02 1.89
C HIS A 176 10.90 -16.46 0.51
N TRP A 177 10.34 -17.02 -0.56
CA TRP A 177 10.57 -16.52 -1.92
C TRP A 177 10.18 -15.04 -2.08
N MET A 178 9.02 -14.64 -1.57
CA MET A 178 8.56 -13.24 -1.67
C MET A 178 9.39 -12.28 -0.80
N LEU A 179 9.90 -12.74 0.34
CA LEU A 179 10.82 -11.95 1.18
C LEU A 179 12.17 -11.75 0.49
N MET A 180 12.71 -12.80 -0.13
CA MET A 180 13.96 -12.73 -0.90
C MET A 180 13.80 -11.91 -2.19
N ALA A 181 12.70 -12.07 -2.92
CA ALA A 181 12.50 -11.38 -4.20
C ALA A 181 12.51 -9.86 -4.07
N GLY A 182 12.04 -9.32 -2.93
CA GLY A 182 12.11 -7.90 -2.73
C GLY A 182 13.39 -7.39 -2.08
N SER A 183 14.23 -8.27 -1.53
CA SER A 183 15.44 -7.93 -0.78
C SER A 183 16.28 -6.96 -1.63
N LYS A 184 16.50 -5.74 -1.12
CA LYS A 184 17.31 -4.73 -1.82
C LYS A 184 18.81 -5.04 -1.73
N LEU A 185 19.16 -6.09 -1.00
CA LEU A 185 20.53 -6.56 -0.83
C LEU A 185 20.99 -7.35 -2.05
N ASP A 186 20.05 -7.96 -2.79
CA ASP A 186 20.35 -8.90 -3.88
C ASP A 186 20.24 -8.28 -5.29
N ASP A 187 20.28 -6.95 -5.44
CA ASP A 187 20.32 -6.33 -6.77
C ASP A 187 21.77 -6.24 -7.28
N PRO A 188 22.23 -7.15 -8.16
CA PRO A 188 23.62 -7.15 -8.64
C PRO A 188 23.88 -5.94 -9.53
N SER A 189 22.84 -5.27 -10.05
CA SER A 189 22.98 -4.09 -10.90
C SER A 189 23.38 -2.81 -10.15
N ARG A 190 23.52 -2.91 -8.81
CA ARG A 190 23.97 -1.80 -7.94
C ARG A 190 25.44 -1.86 -7.55
N SER A 191 26.16 -2.98 -7.73
CA SER A 191 27.60 -3.01 -7.47
C SER A 191 28.38 -2.09 -8.43
N ASP A 192 27.81 -1.78 -9.59
CA ASP A 192 28.51 -1.10 -10.68
C ASP A 192 28.21 0.41 -10.77
N ARG A 193 27.47 0.98 -9.79
CA ARG A 193 27.20 2.44 -9.72
C ARG A 193 27.82 3.13 -8.51
N ALA A 194 28.77 2.46 -7.86
CA ALA A 194 29.62 3.01 -6.82
C ALA A 194 31.10 2.98 -7.27
N GLN A 195 31.36 3.54 -8.46
CA GLN A 195 32.66 4.06 -8.87
C GLN A 195 32.44 5.38 -9.63
#